data_AF-A0A7K2EBS5-F1
#
_entry.id   AF-A0A7K2EBS5-F1
#
_cell.length_a   1.000
_cell.length_b   1.000
_cell.length_c   1.000
_cell.angle_alpha   90.00
_cell.angle_beta   90.00
_cell.angle_gamma   90.00
#
_symmetry.space_group_name_H-M   'P 1'
#
loop_
_entity.id
_entity.type
_entity.pdbx_description
1 polymer ?
#
loop_
_entity_poly.entity_id
_entity_poly.type
_entity_poly.pdbx_seq_one_letter_code
_entity_poly.pdbx_strand_id
1 'polypeptide(L)'
;MTGSAMWHRVAGLDELPEGRVKTVVVAGRALALSHHDGRYGALDNRCPHQGGPLGEGSIENGWLRCPWHGYDYDPLTGVPPPPFDDRPPCFATEVRPDGVYVELPPLPPAVRTVGDVLTETMCNWGVEAVFGMVGHSNLGFAEAMRRAEERGDLRFFGIRHEGAA
;
A
#
# COMPACT_ATOMS: atom_id res chain seq x y z
N MET A 1 20.60 -1.64 12.59
CA MET A 1 19.74 -1.36 13.75
C MET A 1 18.30 -1.49 13.28
N THR A 2 17.64 -2.61 13.59
CA THR A 2 16.20 -2.80 13.33
C THR A 2 15.45 -1.91 14.30
N GLY A 3 14.85 -0.82 13.81
CA GLY A 3 13.99 0.03 14.65
C GLY A 3 12.83 -0.76 15.26
N SER A 4 12.35 -0.32 16.41
CA SER A 4 11.17 -0.90 17.07
C SER A 4 9.91 -0.58 16.26
N ALA A 5 8.91 -1.46 16.32
CA ALA A 5 7.61 -1.21 15.71
C ALA A 5 6.90 -0.04 16.42
N MET A 6 6.11 0.73 15.67
CA MET A 6 5.44 1.94 16.16
C MET A 6 3.95 1.91 15.83
N TRP A 7 3.13 2.44 16.73
CA TRP A 7 1.70 2.60 16.53
C TRP A 7 1.38 3.89 15.77
N HIS A 8 0.62 3.76 14.70
CA HIS A 8 0.17 4.89 13.89
C HIS A 8 -1.35 4.95 13.82
N ARG A 9 -1.93 6.13 14.08
CA ARG A 9 -3.37 6.36 13.87
C ARG A 9 -3.66 6.38 12.37
N VAL A 10 -4.59 5.55 11.91
CA VAL A 10 -4.89 5.39 10.47
C VAL A 10 -6.32 5.82 10.08
N ALA A 11 -7.23 5.88 11.03
CA ALA A 11 -8.61 6.31 10.81
C ALA A 11 -9.28 6.76 12.12
N GLY A 12 -10.26 7.65 12.03
CA GLY A 12 -11.27 7.82 13.08
C GLY A 12 -12.24 6.64 13.17
N LEU A 13 -12.93 6.53 14.30
CA LEU A 13 -13.85 5.40 14.60
C LEU A 13 -15.03 5.30 13.62
N ASP A 14 -15.46 6.43 13.06
CA ASP A 14 -16.62 6.50 12.16
C ASP A 14 -16.23 6.63 10.67
N GLU A 15 -14.93 6.63 10.36
CA GLU A 15 -14.46 6.83 8.98
C GLU A 15 -14.58 5.58 8.10
N LEU A 16 -14.71 4.39 8.71
CA LEU A 16 -14.83 3.14 7.98
C LEU A 16 -16.01 2.32 8.54
N PRO A 17 -17.17 2.35 7.88
CA PRO A 17 -18.32 1.56 8.30
C PRO A 17 -18.04 0.05 8.27
N GLU A 18 -18.79 -0.71 9.07
CA GLU A 18 -18.77 -2.19 9.06
C GLU A 18 -19.01 -2.75 7.64
N GLY A 19 -18.29 -3.82 7.30
CA GLY A 19 -18.35 -4.45 5.98
C GLY A 19 -17.66 -3.68 4.86
N ARG A 20 -16.81 -2.69 5.21
CA ARG A 20 -16.04 -1.90 4.23
C ARG A 20 -14.54 -2.11 4.37
N VAL A 21 -13.85 -1.82 3.28
CA VAL A 21 -12.39 -1.72 3.22
C VAL A 21 -12.03 -0.37 2.60
N LYS A 22 -10.90 0.22 3.00
CA LYS A 22 -10.31 1.39 2.36
C LYS A 22 -8.79 1.31 2.33
N THR A 23 -8.19 1.92 1.32
CA THR A 23 -6.74 2.18 1.29
C THR A 23 -6.40 3.30 2.27
N VAL A 24 -5.45 3.06 3.18
CA VAL A 24 -4.83 4.08 4.04
C VAL A 24 -3.34 4.15 3.78
N VAL A 25 -2.79 5.36 3.70
CA VAL A 25 -1.33 5.58 3.51
C VAL A 25 -0.75 6.17 4.78
N VAL A 26 0.17 5.45 5.41
CA VAL A 26 0.79 5.84 6.68
C VAL A 26 2.22 5.32 6.76
N ALA A 27 3.14 6.13 7.29
CA ALA A 27 4.55 5.77 7.44
C ALA A 27 5.21 5.19 6.16
N GLY A 28 4.83 5.73 4.99
CA GLY A 28 5.34 5.29 3.68
C GLY A 28 4.82 3.93 3.20
N ARG A 29 3.76 3.39 3.82
CA ARG A 29 3.08 2.15 3.42
C ARG A 29 1.64 2.44 3.01
N ALA A 30 1.16 1.73 2.00
CA ALA A 30 -0.27 1.61 1.72
C ALA A 30 -0.79 0.34 2.38
N LEU A 31 -1.89 0.45 3.12
CA LEU A 31 -2.54 -0.65 3.82
C LEU A 31 -4.01 -0.76 3.38
N ALA A 32 -4.52 -1.98 3.30
CA ALA A 32 -5.95 -2.24 3.24
C ALA A 32 -6.49 -2.31 4.68
N LEU A 33 -7.19 -1.25 5.10
CA LEU A 33 -7.88 -1.20 6.38
C LEU A 33 -9.31 -1.72 6.19
N SER A 34 -9.66 -2.81 6.84
CA SER A 34 -10.99 -3.41 6.81
C SER A 34 -11.72 -3.22 8.15
N HIS A 35 -13.05 -3.16 8.10
CA HIS A 35 -13.90 -3.24 9.29
C HIS A 35 -14.85 -4.42 9.09
N HIS A 36 -14.65 -5.48 9.86
CA HIS A 36 -15.39 -6.73 9.72
C HIS A 36 -15.64 -7.39 11.08
N ASP A 37 -16.88 -7.81 11.32
CA ASP A 37 -17.36 -8.40 12.57
C ASP A 37 -17.04 -7.53 13.80
N GLY A 38 -17.21 -6.21 13.67
CA GLY A 38 -16.94 -5.23 14.72
C GLY A 38 -15.46 -5.08 15.07
N ARG A 39 -14.56 -5.59 14.22
CA ARG A 39 -13.10 -5.52 14.39
C ARG A 39 -12.44 -4.87 13.19
N TYR A 40 -11.28 -4.27 13.42
CA TYR A 40 -10.47 -3.70 12.35
C TYR A 40 -9.34 -4.64 11.94
N GLY A 41 -9.19 -4.88 10.64
CA GLY A 41 -8.06 -5.58 10.04
C GLY A 41 -7.15 -4.61 9.30
N ALA A 42 -5.84 -4.88 9.32
CA ALA A 42 -4.86 -4.10 8.56
C ALA A 42 -3.93 -5.04 7.80
N LEU A 43 -4.09 -5.09 6.48
CA LEU A 43 -3.29 -5.90 5.58
C LEU A 43 -2.38 -4.99 4.73
N ASP A 44 -1.26 -5.53 4.25
CA ASP A 44 -0.54 -4.88 3.16
C ASP A 44 -1.50 -4.66 1.99
N ASN A 45 -1.51 -3.47 1.40
CA ASN A 45 -2.45 -3.19 0.32
C ASN A 45 -2.17 -4.04 -0.93
N ARG A 46 -0.97 -4.63 -1.03
CA ARG A 46 -0.54 -5.42 -2.18
C ARG A 46 -0.96 -6.88 -2.04
N CYS A 47 -2.00 -7.26 -2.77
CA CYS A 47 -2.45 -8.63 -2.96
C CYS A 47 -1.28 -9.50 -3.44
N PRO A 48 -1.00 -10.63 -2.77
CA PRO A 48 0.18 -11.45 -3.05
C PRO A 48 0.12 -12.14 -4.42
N HIS A 49 -1.07 -12.29 -5.02
CA HIS A 49 -1.23 -12.87 -6.36
C HIS A 49 -0.45 -12.08 -7.43
N GLN A 50 -0.82 -10.82 -7.68
CA GLN A 50 -0.18 -9.99 -8.73
C GLN A 50 0.01 -8.52 -8.34
N GLY A 51 -0.17 -8.19 -7.07
CA GLY A 51 0.02 -6.85 -6.55
C GLY A 51 -1.25 -6.01 -6.45
N GLY A 52 -2.40 -6.65 -6.57
CA GLY A 52 -3.72 -6.01 -6.56
C GLY A 52 -3.98 -5.17 -5.29
N PRO A 53 -4.66 -4.04 -5.41
CA PRO A 53 -4.92 -3.09 -4.34
C PRO A 53 -6.11 -3.55 -3.50
N LEU A 54 -5.82 -4.24 -2.41
CA LEU A 54 -6.84 -4.83 -1.55
C LEU A 54 -7.77 -3.78 -0.91
N GLY A 55 -7.28 -2.56 -0.71
CA GLY A 55 -8.02 -1.45 -0.12
C GLY A 55 -9.07 -0.83 -1.04
N GLU A 56 -8.99 -1.07 -2.35
CA GLU A 56 -10.05 -0.82 -3.34
C GLU A 56 -10.95 -2.04 -3.59
N GLY A 57 -10.73 -3.12 -2.84
CA GLY A 57 -11.57 -4.31 -2.89
C GLY A 57 -12.94 -4.11 -2.25
N SER A 58 -13.66 -5.22 -2.11
CA SER A 58 -14.97 -5.30 -1.46
C SER A 58 -14.98 -6.42 -0.44
N ILE A 59 -15.81 -6.31 0.61
CA ILE A 59 -16.10 -7.44 1.49
C ILE A 59 -17.39 -8.09 1.00
N GLU A 60 -17.28 -9.33 0.50
CA GLU A 60 -18.37 -10.09 -0.10
C GLU A 60 -18.43 -11.48 0.53
N ASN A 61 -19.59 -11.88 1.05
CA ASN A 61 -19.77 -13.18 1.72
C ASN A 61 -18.74 -13.45 2.85
N GLY A 62 -18.32 -12.40 3.56
CA GLY A 62 -17.30 -12.48 4.64
C GLY A 62 -15.85 -12.45 4.15
N TRP A 63 -15.60 -12.31 2.85
CA TRP A 63 -14.26 -12.30 2.26
C TRP A 63 -13.89 -10.94 1.71
N LEU A 64 -12.68 -10.48 1.98
CA LEU A 64 -12.08 -9.35 1.29
C LEU A 64 -11.64 -9.81 -0.10
N ARG A 65 -12.34 -9.33 -1.13
CA ARG A 65 -12.14 -9.65 -2.53
C ARG A 65 -11.26 -8.59 -3.21
N CYS A 66 -10.14 -9.03 -3.75
CA CYS A 66 -9.25 -8.21 -4.55
C CYS A 66 -9.93 -7.75 -5.86
N PRO A 67 -9.88 -6.45 -6.21
CA PRO A 67 -10.63 -5.91 -7.36
C PRO A 67 -10.06 -6.33 -8.71
N TRP A 68 -8.86 -6.91 -8.77
CA TRP A 68 -8.25 -7.31 -10.05
C TRP A 68 -8.72 -8.66 -10.55
N HIS A 69 -8.49 -9.71 -9.75
CA HIS A 69 -8.70 -11.10 -10.18
C HIS A 69 -9.66 -11.85 -9.24
N GLY A 70 -10.34 -11.16 -8.33
CA GLY A 70 -11.34 -11.76 -7.44
C GLY A 70 -10.77 -12.70 -6.38
N TYR A 71 -9.48 -12.57 -6.05
CA TYR A 71 -8.87 -13.36 -4.97
C TYR A 71 -9.42 -12.93 -3.62
N ASP A 72 -9.80 -13.91 -2.82
CA ASP A 72 -10.46 -13.73 -1.54
C ASP A 72 -9.47 -13.94 -0.39
N TYR A 73 -9.56 -13.07 0.61
CA TYR A 73 -8.77 -13.14 1.84
C TYR A 73 -9.67 -12.87 3.04
N ASP A 74 -9.42 -13.51 4.18
CA ASP A 74 -10.07 -13.13 5.43
C ASP A 74 -9.77 -11.64 5.73
N PRO A 75 -10.76 -10.77 5.95
CA PRO A 75 -10.52 -9.34 6.08
C PRO A 75 -9.61 -8.94 7.25
N LEU A 76 -9.56 -9.75 8.31
CA LEU A 76 -8.88 -9.43 9.57
C LEU A 76 -7.47 -10.01 9.63
N THR A 77 -7.29 -11.17 9.03
CA THR A 77 -6.04 -11.93 9.08
C THR A 77 -5.34 -11.94 7.73
N GLY A 78 -6.06 -11.86 6.61
CA GLY A 78 -5.52 -12.04 5.28
C GLY A 78 -5.32 -13.51 4.89
N VAL A 79 -5.72 -14.47 5.72
CA VAL A 79 -5.62 -15.89 5.37
C VAL A 79 -6.54 -16.18 4.18
N PRO A 80 -6.04 -16.69 3.05
CA PRO A 80 -6.89 -17.05 1.91
C PRO A 80 -7.67 -18.34 2.17
N PRO A 81 -8.75 -18.61 1.42
CA PRO A 81 -9.44 -19.89 1.50
C PRO A 81 -8.55 -21.04 0.99
N PRO A 82 -8.71 -22.27 1.54
CA PRO A 82 -8.00 -23.45 1.01
C PRO A 82 -8.30 -23.67 -0.49
N PRO A 83 -7.33 -24.18 -1.28
CA PRO A 83 -6.01 -24.68 -0.88
C PRO A 83 -4.89 -23.63 -0.92
N PHE A 84 -5.22 -22.34 -1.05
CA PHE A 84 -4.22 -21.29 -1.18
C PHE A 84 -3.53 -20.99 0.16
N ASP A 85 -2.28 -20.52 0.09
CA ASP A 85 -1.45 -20.16 1.25
C ASP A 85 -0.74 -18.80 1.11
N ASP A 86 -1.04 -18.06 0.03
CA ASP A 86 -0.49 -16.73 -0.26
C ASP A 86 -1.22 -15.66 0.56
N ARG A 87 -0.76 -15.41 1.78
CA ARG A 87 -1.33 -14.40 2.68
C ARG A 87 -0.60 -13.05 2.54
N PRO A 88 -1.30 -11.91 2.35
CA PRO A 88 -0.68 -10.59 2.50
C PRO A 88 -0.19 -10.39 3.95
N PRO A 89 0.93 -9.68 4.17
CA PRO A 89 1.35 -9.29 5.51
C PRO A 89 0.20 -8.64 6.29
N CYS A 90 0.04 -9.03 7.54
CA CYS A 90 -1.00 -8.54 8.44
C CYS A 90 -0.34 -7.81 9.60
N PHE A 91 -0.91 -6.66 9.97
CA PHE A 91 -0.39 -5.78 11.02
C PHE A 91 -1.36 -5.75 12.20
N ALA A 92 -0.83 -5.60 13.41
CA ALA A 92 -1.66 -5.54 14.60
C ALA A 92 -2.49 -4.25 14.60
N THR A 93 -3.75 -4.35 15.00
CA THR A 93 -4.67 -3.23 15.12
C THR A 93 -5.07 -3.01 16.58
N GLU A 94 -5.28 -1.75 16.95
CA GLU A 94 -5.75 -1.36 18.28
C GLU A 94 -6.73 -0.21 18.13
N VAL A 95 -7.89 -0.32 18.79
CA VAL A 95 -8.87 0.78 18.85
C VAL A 95 -8.62 1.57 20.14
N ARG A 96 -8.38 2.87 19.98
CA ARG A 96 -8.20 3.83 21.07
C ARG A 96 -9.34 4.85 21.06
N PRO A 97 -9.54 5.63 22.14
CA PRO A 97 -10.65 6.59 22.23
C PRO A 97 -10.71 7.60 21.07
N ASP A 98 -9.57 7.93 20.48
CA ASP A 98 -9.42 8.90 19.41
C ASP A 98 -9.35 8.27 18.01
N GLY A 99 -9.30 6.95 17.85
CA GLY A 99 -9.28 6.31 16.54
C GLY A 99 -8.70 4.90 16.49
N VAL A 100 -8.52 4.41 15.26
CA VAL A 100 -7.94 3.10 14.94
C VAL A 100 -6.44 3.26 14.69
N TYR A 101 -5.65 2.40 15.33
CA TYR A 101 -4.20 2.38 15.26
C TYR A 101 -3.70 1.07 14.65
N VAL A 102 -2.59 1.15 13.92
CA VAL A 102 -1.88 0.01 13.34
C VAL A 102 -0.42 0.03 13.80
N GLU A 103 0.09 -1.11 14.26
CA GLU A 103 1.51 -1.27 14.60
C GLU A 103 2.32 -1.64 13.36
N LEU A 104 3.28 -0.80 12.99
CA LEU A 104 4.10 -0.99 11.80
C LEU A 104 5.57 -1.14 12.16
N PRO A 105 6.27 -2.13 11.58
CA PRO A 105 7.73 -2.16 11.64
C PRO A 105 8.30 -0.99 10.82
N PRO A 106 9.49 -0.48 11.19
CA PRO A 106 10.17 0.54 10.39
C PRO A 106 10.32 0.05 8.95
N LEU A 107 10.22 0.99 8.01
CA LEU A 107 10.58 0.69 6.63
C LEU A 107 12.06 0.29 6.56
N PRO A 108 12.41 -0.73 5.76
CA PRO A 108 13.80 -0.98 5.46
C PRO A 108 14.41 0.27 4.81
N PRO A 109 15.69 0.56 5.07
CA PRO A 109 16.35 1.69 4.44
C PRO A 109 16.31 1.54 2.92
N ALA A 110 16.06 2.66 2.24
CA ALA A 110 16.09 2.71 0.79
C ALA A 110 17.45 2.23 0.26
N VAL A 111 17.42 1.31 -0.70
CA VAL A 111 18.61 0.83 -1.39
C VAL A 111 18.69 1.54 -2.74
N ARG A 112 19.90 1.94 -3.15
CA ARG A 112 20.15 2.48 -4.48
C ARG A 112 19.92 1.41 -5.54
N THR A 113 19.16 1.75 -6.58
CA THR A 113 18.72 0.87 -7.66
C THR A 113 19.18 1.41 -9.02
N VAL A 114 18.99 0.61 -10.08
CA VAL A 114 19.14 1.07 -11.47
C VAL A 114 18.20 2.23 -11.78
N GLY A 115 17.01 2.27 -11.16
CA GLY A 115 16.07 3.38 -11.31
C GLY A 115 16.65 4.72 -10.86
N ASP A 116 17.40 4.73 -9.76
CA ASP A 116 18.07 5.94 -9.25
C ASP A 116 19.14 6.43 -10.24
N VAL A 117 19.95 5.51 -10.78
CA VAL A 117 20.99 5.85 -11.78
C VAL A 117 20.37 6.43 -13.06
N LEU A 118 19.29 5.82 -13.56
CA LEU A 118 18.59 6.32 -14.74
C LEU A 118 17.98 7.70 -14.50
N THR A 119 17.38 7.90 -13.32
CA THR A 119 16.76 9.18 -12.94
C THR A 119 17.81 10.29 -12.82
N GLU A 120 18.91 10.04 -12.12
CA GLU A 120 20.02 11.00 -12.01
C GLU A 120 20.65 11.32 -13.37
N THR A 121 20.78 10.31 -14.24
CA THR A 121 21.25 10.52 -15.61
C THR A 121 20.31 11.48 -16.34
N MET A 122 18.99 11.26 -16.29
CA MET A 122 18.02 12.18 -16.89
C MET A 122 18.18 13.62 -16.39
N CYS A 123 18.30 13.82 -15.07
CA CYS A 123 18.53 15.14 -14.49
C CYS A 123 19.84 15.77 -14.99
N ASN A 124 20.93 15.00 -15.05
CA ASN A 124 22.23 15.48 -15.55
C ASN A 124 22.19 15.90 -17.03
N TRP A 125 21.27 15.33 -17.81
CA TRP A 125 21.01 15.71 -19.21
C TRP A 125 19.98 16.85 -19.34
N GLY A 126 19.57 17.49 -18.25
CA GLY A 126 18.69 18.66 -18.24
C GLY A 126 17.19 18.34 -18.25
N VAL A 127 16.79 17.11 -17.90
CA VAL A 127 15.37 16.77 -17.76
C VAL A 127 14.83 17.32 -16.43
N GLU A 128 13.97 18.33 -16.50
CA GLU A 128 13.38 18.98 -15.31
C GLU A 128 11.99 18.47 -14.93
N ALA A 129 11.31 17.75 -15.83
CA ALA A 129 9.98 17.22 -15.60
C ALA A 129 9.72 15.93 -16.38
N VAL A 130 9.02 14.99 -15.75
CA VAL A 130 8.60 13.73 -16.35
C VAL A 130 7.11 13.55 -16.12
N PHE A 131 6.34 13.32 -17.18
CA PHE A 131 4.95 12.87 -17.11
C PHE A 131 4.88 11.45 -17.67
N GLY A 132 4.26 10.53 -16.95
CA GLY A 132 4.23 9.13 -17.38
C GLY A 132 3.22 8.27 -16.66
N MET A 133 2.85 7.17 -17.32
CA MET A 133 1.98 6.16 -16.73
C MET A 133 2.80 5.22 -15.84
N VAL A 134 2.38 5.10 -14.58
CA VAL A 134 2.94 4.18 -13.60
C VAL A 134 2.17 2.87 -13.70
N GLY A 135 2.91 1.79 -13.92
CA GLY A 135 2.40 0.43 -13.96
C GLY A 135 3.38 -0.54 -13.31
N HIS A 136 2.97 -1.80 -13.19
CA HIS A 136 3.74 -2.84 -12.52
C HIS A 136 5.17 -2.98 -13.04
N SER A 137 5.36 -2.83 -14.35
CA SER A 137 6.65 -3.00 -15.01
C SER A 137 7.65 -1.87 -14.72
N ASN A 138 7.21 -0.71 -14.20
CA ASN A 138 8.08 0.44 -13.96
C ASN A 138 8.00 1.00 -12.53
N LEU A 139 7.39 0.30 -11.57
CA LEU A 139 7.24 0.76 -10.18
C LEU A 139 8.55 1.22 -9.54
N GLY A 140 9.63 0.46 -9.70
CA GLY A 140 10.94 0.82 -9.14
C GLY A 140 11.54 2.09 -9.75
N PHE A 141 11.27 2.35 -11.04
CA PHE A 141 11.74 3.56 -11.70
C PHE A 141 10.87 4.77 -11.36
N ALA A 142 9.54 4.58 -11.28
CA ALA A 142 8.62 5.60 -10.77
C ALA A 142 8.94 6.01 -9.34
N GLU A 143 9.29 5.05 -8.48
CA GLU A 143 9.75 5.30 -7.11
C GLU A 143 11.04 6.13 -7.07
N ALA A 144 12.03 5.81 -7.93
CA ALA A 144 13.25 6.60 -8.04
C ALA A 144 12.97 8.06 -8.49
N MET A 145 12.06 8.24 -9.45
CA MET A 145 11.61 9.57 -9.88
C MET A 145 10.87 10.33 -8.78
N ARG A 146 10.01 9.67 -7.99
CA ARG A 146 9.38 10.29 -6.81
C ARG A 146 10.39 10.75 -5.78
N ARG A 147 11.39 9.93 -5.46
CA ARG A 147 12.47 10.32 -4.53
C ARG A 147 13.30 11.47 -5.09
N ALA A 148 13.53 11.52 -6.39
CA ALA A 148 14.19 12.66 -7.03
C ALA A 148 13.34 13.93 -6.94
N GLU A 149 12.02 13.81 -7.11
CA GLU A 149 11.09 14.92 -6.89
C GLU A 149 11.08 15.41 -5.43
N GLU A 150 11.08 14.51 -4.45
CA GLU A 150 11.18 14.87 -3.02
C GLU A 150 12.47 15.64 -2.69
N ARG A 151 13.56 15.37 -3.43
CA ARG A 151 14.82 16.12 -3.33
C ARG A 151 14.83 17.43 -4.11
N GLY A 152 13.85 17.65 -5.00
CA GLY A 152 13.77 18.80 -5.89
C GLY A 152 14.61 18.68 -7.16
N ASP A 153 15.07 17.48 -7.51
CA ASP A 153 15.93 17.25 -8.69
C ASP A 153 15.14 17.30 -10.01
N LEU A 154 13.86 16.92 -10.00
CA LEU A 154 12.93 16.95 -11.14
C LEU A 154 11.48 17.06 -10.64
N ARG A 155 10.52 17.30 -11.54
CA ARG A 155 9.07 17.17 -11.25
C ARG A 155 8.51 15.89 -11.85
N PHE A 156 7.79 15.07 -11.08
CA PHE A 156 7.26 13.80 -11.56
C PHE A 156 5.73 13.72 -11.48
N PHE A 157 5.10 13.69 -12.65
CA PHE A 157 3.66 13.57 -12.81
C PHE A 157 3.30 12.13 -13.20
N GLY A 158 3.21 11.25 -12.19
CA GLY A 158 2.81 9.85 -12.38
C GLY A 158 1.30 9.67 -12.40
N ILE A 159 0.74 9.22 -13.53
CA ILE A 159 -0.68 8.81 -13.63
C ILE A 159 -0.78 7.28 -13.60
N ARG A 160 -1.86 6.72 -13.04
CA ARG A 160 -2.14 5.28 -13.13
C ARG A 160 -3.13 5.00 -14.26
N HIS A 161 -3.06 3.83 -14.88
CA HIS A 161 -4.16 3.40 -15.74
C HIS A 161 -5.38 3.09 -14.86
N GLU A 162 -6.57 3.43 -15.34
CA GLU A 162 -7.83 3.03 -14.71
C GLU A 162 -7.81 1.50 -14.56
N GLY A 163 -7.78 1.01 -13.32
CA GLY A 163 -7.63 -0.40 -13.01
C GLY A 163 -6.53 -0.72 -11.98
N ALA A 164 -5.58 0.17 -11.71
CA ALA A 164 -4.64 0.04 -10.59
C ALA A 164 -4.95 1.10 -9.52
N ALA A 165 -6.19 1.12 -9.04
CA ALA A 165 -6.55 1.88 -7.85
C ALA A 165 -6.17 0.98 -6.69
#